data_AF-A0A1S9ABZ1-F1
#
_entry.id   AF-A0A1S9ABZ1-F1
#
_cell.length_a   1.000
_cell.length_b   1.000
_cell.length_c   1.000
_cell.angle_alpha   90.00
_cell.angle_beta   90.00
_cell.angle_gamma   90.00
#
_symmetry.space_group_name_H-M   'P 1'
#
loop_
_entity.id
_entity.type
_entity.pdbx_description
1 polymer ?
#
loop_
_entity_poly.entity_id
_entity_poly.type
_entity_poly.pdbx_seq_one_letter_code
_entity_poly.pdbx_strand_id
1 'polypeptide(L)'
;MIDVDDINEAWGWVGLTAVEVLGANAFGNLIIRDEDDHYWRLRPQDLCCEPVASSRAALDALAYNQDFLNDWYMPEAVRLAEAALGPLPDGRKYCLKIPSALGGHYGRDNLATVPLAELIRFSGEGAQQFDGLPRWN
;
A
#
# COMPACT_ATOMS: atom_id res chain seq x y z
N MET A 1 -3.07 -2.96 -14.01
CA MET A 1 -1.65 -2.63 -13.76
C MET A 1 -1.60 -1.14 -13.49
N ILE A 2 -0.83 -0.68 -12.50
CA ILE A 2 -0.71 0.74 -12.19
C ILE A 2 0.54 1.30 -12.87
N ASP A 3 0.46 2.53 -13.38
CA ASP A 3 1.59 3.23 -13.97
C ASP A 3 2.40 3.97 -12.89
N VAL A 4 3.71 4.12 -13.09
CA VAL A 4 4.55 4.94 -12.21
C VAL A 4 4.15 6.42 -12.28
N ASP A 5 3.60 6.87 -13.40
CA ASP A 5 3.06 8.23 -13.53
C ASP A 5 1.89 8.47 -12.56
N ASP A 6 0.99 7.49 -12.39
CA ASP A 6 -0.12 7.56 -11.42
C ASP A 6 0.39 7.66 -9.98
N ILE A 7 1.49 6.95 -9.69
CA ILE A 7 2.12 6.95 -8.36
C ILE A 7 2.79 8.30 -8.11
N ASN A 8 3.54 8.82 -9.08
CA ASN A 8 4.25 10.10 -8.96
C ASN A 8 3.28 11.28 -8.81
N GLU A 9 2.16 11.27 -9.53
CA GLU A 9 1.12 12.28 -9.37
C GLU A 9 0.49 12.24 -7.96
N ALA A 10 0.17 11.05 -7.45
CA ALA A 10 -0.56 10.90 -6.19
C ALA A 10 0.33 10.95 -4.93
N TRP A 11 1.59 10.53 -5.03
CA TRP A 11 2.49 10.32 -3.89
C TRP A 11 3.82 11.06 -4.00
N GLY A 12 4.14 11.71 -5.13
CA GLY A 12 5.43 12.38 -5.31
C GLY A 12 5.71 13.48 -4.27
N TRP A 13 4.67 14.02 -3.64
CA TRP A 13 4.79 15.01 -2.56
C TRP A 13 5.53 14.49 -1.31
N VAL A 14 5.66 13.16 -1.12
CA VAL A 14 6.44 12.57 -0.01
C VAL A 14 7.95 12.54 -0.29
N GLY A 15 8.38 13.00 -1.46
CA GLY A 15 9.78 12.90 -1.92
C GLY A 15 10.12 11.62 -2.68
N LEU A 16 9.10 10.83 -3.08
CA LEU A 16 9.27 9.67 -3.94
C LEU A 16 9.28 10.09 -5.41
N THR A 17 10.28 9.63 -6.17
CA THR A 17 10.25 9.61 -7.64
C THR A 17 10.21 8.15 -8.12
N ALA A 18 9.03 7.58 -8.30
CA ALA A 18 8.85 6.19 -8.70
C ALA A 18 9.33 5.94 -10.14
N VAL A 19 10.17 4.92 -10.31
CA VAL A 19 10.64 4.46 -11.63
C VAL A 19 10.19 3.04 -11.96
N GLU A 20 9.86 2.23 -10.95
CA GLU A 20 9.42 0.85 -11.15
C GLU A 20 8.60 0.33 -9.97
N VAL A 21 7.53 -0.41 -10.25
CA VAL A 21 6.78 -1.18 -9.24
C VAL A 21 7.27 -2.62 -9.24
N LEU A 22 7.90 -3.04 -8.15
CA LEU A 22 8.49 -4.37 -8.01
C LEU A 22 7.50 -5.42 -7.52
N GLY A 23 6.46 -4.99 -6.82
CA GLY A 23 5.47 -5.91 -6.27
C GLY A 23 4.23 -5.19 -5.77
N ALA A 24 3.11 -5.92 -5.80
CA ALA A 24 1.85 -5.48 -5.25
C ALA A 24 1.17 -6.64 -4.53
N ASN A 25 0.72 -6.45 -3.29
CA ASN A 25 -0.03 -7.47 -2.56
C ASN A 25 -1.55 -7.40 -2.86
N ALA A 26 -2.36 -8.22 -2.17
CA ALA A 26 -3.82 -8.26 -2.37
C ALA A 26 -4.56 -7.00 -1.87
N PHE A 27 -3.97 -6.24 -0.95
CA PHE A 27 -4.52 -4.98 -0.41
C PHE A 27 -4.02 -3.72 -1.14
N GLY A 28 -3.21 -3.91 -2.20
CA GLY A 28 -2.66 -2.81 -2.97
C GLY A 28 -1.46 -2.13 -2.30
N ASN A 29 -0.85 -2.74 -1.28
CA ASN A 29 0.47 -2.32 -0.84
C ASN A 29 1.45 -2.51 -2.00
N LEU A 30 2.34 -1.54 -2.21
CA LEU A 30 3.34 -1.57 -3.28
C LEU A 30 4.75 -1.58 -2.70
N ILE A 31 5.67 -2.29 -3.36
CA ILE A 31 7.11 -2.04 -3.26
C ILE A 31 7.53 -1.35 -4.55
N ILE A 32 8.16 -0.19 -4.40
CA ILE A 32 8.49 0.73 -5.48
C ILE A 32 9.98 1.02 -5.43
N ARG A 33 10.65 1.03 -6.58
CA ARG A 33 12.02 1.54 -6.72
C ARG A 33 11.96 3.00 -7.16
N ASP A 34 12.80 3.85 -6.57
CA ASP A 34 12.96 5.24 -6.99
C ASP A 34 14.16 5.46 -7.91
N GLU A 35 14.37 6.71 -8.33
CA GLU A 35 15.47 7.10 -9.24
C GLU A 35 16.87 6.95 -8.63
N ASP A 36 16.98 6.89 -7.30
CA ASP A 36 18.23 6.73 -6.55
C ASP A 36 18.50 5.25 -6.17
N ASP A 37 17.72 4.31 -6.73
CA ASP A 37 17.75 2.88 -6.40
C ASP A 37 17.46 2.57 -4.91
N HIS A 38 16.73 3.45 -4.23
CA HIS A 38 16.07 3.15 -2.97
C HIS A 38 14.71 2.49 -3.22
N TYR A 39 14.22 1.83 -2.18
CA TYR A 39 12.98 1.06 -2.21
C TYR A 39 12.03 1.61 -1.18
N TRP A 40 10.81 1.85 -1.62
CA TRP A 40 9.73 2.41 -0.85
C TRP A 40 8.61 1.41 -0.71
N ARG A 41 7.88 1.53 0.40
CA ARG A 41 6.66 0.79 0.63
C ARG A 41 5.50 1.76 0.76
N LEU A 42 4.52 1.60 -0.12
CA LEU A 42 3.25 2.33 -0.08
C LEU A 42 2.18 1.43 0.53
N ARG A 43 1.47 1.92 1.54
CA ARG A 43 0.37 1.23 2.24
C ARG A 43 -0.90 2.08 2.21
N PRO A 44 -1.82 1.83 1.26
CA PRO A 44 -3.01 2.66 1.08
C PRO A 44 -3.91 2.74 2.32
N GLN A 45 -4.05 1.64 3.05
CA GLN A 45 -4.84 1.56 4.28
C GLN A 45 -4.27 2.44 5.41
N ASP A 46 -2.97 2.68 5.42
CA ASP A 46 -2.29 3.41 6.49
C ASP A 46 -1.97 4.85 6.06
N LEU A 47 -2.40 5.24 4.85
CA LEU A 47 -2.12 6.54 4.23
C LEU A 47 -0.64 6.91 4.35
N CYS A 48 0.25 5.95 4.07
CA CYS A 48 1.70 6.16 4.18
C CYS A 48 2.48 5.57 3.01
N CYS A 49 3.58 6.25 2.69
CA CYS A 49 4.60 5.81 1.76
C CYS A 49 5.96 6.17 2.36
N GLU A 50 6.79 5.17 2.63
CA GLU A 50 8.05 5.35 3.36
C GLU A 50 9.18 4.47 2.81
N PRO A 51 10.45 4.88 2.96
CA PRO A 51 11.59 4.06 2.57
C PRO A 51 11.63 2.76 3.39
N VAL A 52 11.87 1.64 2.72
CA VAL A 52 11.98 0.31 3.33
C VAL A 52 13.36 -0.31 3.15
N ALA A 53 14.09 0.08 2.10
CA ALA A 53 15.48 -0.33 1.89
C ALA A 53 16.23 0.71 1.04
N SER A 54 17.53 0.89 1.30
CA SER A 54 18.39 1.81 0.54
C SER A 54 19.27 1.10 -0.50
N SER A 55 19.11 -0.21 -0.68
CA SER A 55 19.85 -0.98 -1.68
C SER A 55 19.15 -2.29 -1.98
N ARG A 56 19.51 -2.90 -3.12
CA ARG A 56 18.94 -4.19 -3.52
C ARG A 56 19.22 -5.28 -2.48
N ALA A 57 20.43 -5.31 -1.94
CA ALA A 57 20.81 -6.27 -0.90
C ALA A 57 19.98 -6.11 0.38
N ALA A 58 19.68 -4.86 0.78
CA ALA A 58 18.83 -4.59 1.92
C ALA A 58 17.37 -5.00 1.65
N LEU A 59 16.86 -4.80 0.45
CA LEU A 59 15.54 -5.31 0.05
C LEU A 59 15.50 -6.84 0.09
N ASP A 60 16.51 -7.51 -0.49
CA ASP A 60 16.59 -8.98 -0.51
C ASP A 60 16.65 -9.56 0.91
N ALA A 61 17.27 -8.86 1.86
CA ALA A 61 17.28 -9.26 3.27
C ALA A 61 15.88 -9.29 3.90
N LEU A 62 14.93 -8.44 3.44
CA LEU A 62 13.54 -8.45 3.90
C LEU A 62 12.81 -9.75 3.52
N ALA A 63 13.22 -10.43 2.45
CA ALA A 63 12.66 -11.71 2.05
C ALA A 63 12.93 -12.83 3.07
N TYR A 64 13.85 -12.62 4.02
CA TYR A 64 14.14 -13.55 5.11
C TYR A 64 13.57 -13.09 6.46
N ASN A 65 12.97 -11.90 6.52
CA ASN A 65 12.38 -11.35 7.73
C ASN A 65 10.90 -11.77 7.84
N GLN A 66 10.59 -12.68 8.75
CA GLN A 66 9.23 -13.22 8.90
C GLN A 66 8.20 -12.16 9.32
N ASP A 67 8.59 -11.19 10.15
CA ASP A 67 7.68 -10.13 10.58
C ASP A 67 7.32 -9.23 9.39
N PHE A 68 8.31 -8.88 8.57
CA PHE A 68 8.08 -8.14 7.33
C PHE A 68 7.19 -8.92 6.36
N LEU A 69 7.45 -10.21 6.16
CA LEU A 69 6.65 -11.04 5.26
C LEU A 69 5.20 -11.19 5.74
N ASN A 70 5.00 -11.38 7.04
CA ASN A 70 3.66 -11.48 7.61
C ASN A 70 2.89 -10.16 7.42
N ASP A 71 3.54 -9.03 7.68
CA ASP A 71 2.97 -7.69 7.49
C ASP A 71 2.79 -7.34 5.99
N TRP A 72 3.65 -7.84 5.10
CA TRP A 72 3.53 -7.66 3.66
C TRP A 72 2.40 -8.49 3.06
N TYR A 73 2.31 -9.77 3.39
CA TYR A 73 1.28 -10.66 2.81
C TYR A 73 -0.09 -10.50 3.48
N MET A 74 -0.13 -10.01 4.73
CA MET A 74 -1.34 -9.75 5.49
C MET A 74 -2.31 -10.95 5.50
N PRO A 75 -1.85 -12.18 5.76
CA PRO A 75 -2.60 -13.40 5.46
C PRO A 75 -3.95 -13.46 6.18
N GLU A 76 -4.03 -12.94 7.41
CA GLU A 76 -5.28 -12.91 8.16
C GLU A 76 -6.31 -11.93 7.55
N ALA A 77 -5.87 -10.74 7.14
CA ALA A 77 -6.72 -9.75 6.49
C ALA A 77 -7.19 -10.23 5.11
N VAL A 78 -6.32 -10.89 4.35
CA VAL A 78 -6.67 -11.49 3.05
C VAL A 78 -7.71 -12.57 3.23
N ARG A 79 -7.52 -13.50 4.17
CA ARG A 79 -8.51 -14.55 4.47
C ARG A 79 -9.85 -13.96 4.90
N LEU A 80 -9.84 -12.90 5.71
CA LEU A 80 -11.06 -12.20 6.13
C LEU A 80 -11.78 -11.56 4.93
N ALA A 81 -11.04 -10.90 4.04
CA ALA A 81 -11.58 -10.24 2.86
C ALA A 81 -12.13 -11.26 1.84
N GLU A 82 -11.41 -12.33 1.57
CA GLU A 82 -11.89 -13.43 0.71
C GLU A 82 -13.18 -14.05 1.24
N ALA A 83 -13.26 -14.29 2.56
CA ALA A 83 -14.46 -14.84 3.19
C ALA A 83 -15.65 -13.86 3.16
N ALA A 84 -15.41 -12.55 3.11
CA ALA A 84 -16.45 -11.52 3.13
C ALA A 84 -16.90 -11.08 1.72
N LEU A 85 -15.97 -11.03 0.76
CA LEU A 85 -16.16 -10.41 -0.54
C LEU A 85 -15.98 -11.38 -1.72
N GLY A 86 -15.48 -12.59 -1.46
CA GLY A 86 -15.05 -13.53 -2.49
C GLY A 86 -13.65 -13.21 -3.04
N PRO A 87 -13.13 -14.03 -3.97
CA PRO A 87 -11.81 -13.84 -4.56
C PRO A 87 -11.71 -12.54 -5.37
N LEU A 88 -10.51 -11.98 -5.49
CA LEU A 88 -10.28 -10.76 -6.27
C LEU A 88 -10.51 -10.98 -7.77
N PRO A 89 -11.35 -10.16 -8.42
CA PRO A 89 -11.35 -10.05 -9.86
C PRO A 89 -10.06 -9.42 -10.38
N ASP A 90 -9.72 -9.69 -11.64
CA ASP A 90 -8.55 -9.13 -12.30
C ASP A 90 -8.48 -7.60 -12.18
N GLY A 91 -7.30 -7.09 -11.84
CA GLY A 91 -7.04 -5.65 -11.70
C GLY A 91 -7.60 -4.98 -10.45
N ARG A 92 -8.33 -5.70 -9.59
CA ARG A 92 -8.87 -5.18 -8.32
C ARG A 92 -8.00 -5.57 -7.13
N LYS A 93 -8.16 -4.83 -6.05
CA LYS A 93 -7.55 -5.05 -4.73
C LYS A 93 -8.60 -5.00 -3.65
N TYR A 94 -8.33 -5.66 -2.54
CA TYR A 94 -9.06 -5.41 -1.31
C TYR A 94 -8.64 -4.06 -0.76
N CYS A 95 -9.56 -3.37 -0.10
CA CYS A 95 -9.27 -2.14 0.61
C CYS A 95 -10.17 -2.00 1.83
N LEU A 96 -9.81 -1.05 2.69
CA LEU A 96 -10.73 -0.58 3.72
C LEU A 96 -11.59 0.55 3.15
N LYS A 97 -12.89 0.58 3.48
CA LYS A 97 -13.77 1.71 3.16
C LYS A 97 -13.32 2.96 3.91
N ILE A 98 -12.95 2.78 5.17
CA ILE A 98 -12.31 3.76 6.03
C ILE A 98 -10.87 3.28 6.27
N PRO A 99 -9.84 3.99 5.78
CA PRO A 99 -8.44 3.67 6.06
C PRO A 99 -8.13 3.56 7.56
N SER A 100 -7.19 2.70 7.93
CA SER A 100 -6.72 2.51 9.31
C SER A 100 -6.22 3.81 9.93
N ALA A 101 -5.51 4.63 9.14
CA ALA A 101 -5.04 5.95 9.56
C ALA A 101 -6.16 6.90 10.00
N LEU A 102 -7.41 6.62 9.60
CA LEU A 102 -8.61 7.38 9.94
C LEU A 102 -9.52 6.64 10.94
N GLY A 103 -8.97 5.68 11.70
CA GLY A 103 -9.70 4.89 12.68
C GLY A 103 -10.46 3.69 12.07
N GLY A 104 -10.19 3.36 10.81
CA GLY A 104 -10.69 2.15 10.19
C GLY A 104 -10.12 0.88 10.83
N HIS A 105 -10.93 -0.16 10.92
CA HIS A 105 -10.47 -1.47 11.38
C HIS A 105 -10.75 -2.55 10.33
N TYR A 106 -9.93 -3.60 10.35
CA TYR A 106 -10.21 -4.80 9.58
C TYR A 106 -11.42 -5.51 10.15
N GLY A 107 -12.52 -5.45 9.42
CA GLY A 107 -13.79 -6.06 9.78
C GLY A 107 -14.67 -6.14 8.55
N ARG A 108 -15.59 -7.12 8.53
CA ARG A 108 -16.46 -7.38 7.37
C ARG A 108 -17.18 -6.12 6.88
N ASP A 109 -17.59 -5.25 7.79
CA ASP A 109 -18.33 -4.03 7.46
C ASP A 109 -17.47 -2.93 6.82
N ASN A 110 -16.15 -2.98 7.00
CA ASN A 110 -15.20 -1.99 6.51
C ASN A 110 -14.36 -2.49 5.33
N LEU A 111 -14.64 -3.68 4.78
CA LEU A 111 -13.92 -4.22 3.64
C LEU A 111 -14.65 -3.93 2.32
N ALA A 112 -13.89 -3.62 1.28
CA ALA A 112 -14.38 -3.44 -0.08
C ALA A 112 -13.36 -3.95 -1.11
N THR A 113 -13.73 -3.89 -2.40
CA THR A 113 -12.79 -4.03 -3.50
C THR A 113 -12.77 -2.76 -4.33
N VAL A 114 -11.64 -2.45 -4.96
CA VAL A 114 -11.44 -1.26 -5.79
C VAL A 114 -10.38 -1.53 -6.86
N PRO A 115 -10.41 -0.87 -8.04
CA PRO A 115 -9.28 -0.90 -8.98
C PRO A 115 -8.00 -0.36 -8.32
N LEU A 116 -6.85 -0.98 -8.61
CA LEU A 116 -5.57 -0.57 -7.99
C LEU A 116 -5.24 0.92 -8.22
N ALA A 117 -5.39 1.42 -9.45
CA ALA A 117 -5.07 2.82 -9.77
C ALA A 117 -5.93 3.80 -8.95
N GLU A 118 -7.23 3.51 -8.81
CA GLU A 118 -8.14 4.32 -8.00
C GLU A 118 -7.76 4.30 -6.51
N LEU A 119 -7.37 3.13 -5.99
CA LEU A 119 -6.89 3.01 -4.60
C LEU A 119 -5.66 3.89 -4.34
N ILE A 120 -4.68 3.85 -5.26
CA ILE A 120 -3.42 4.59 -5.08
C ILE A 120 -3.65 6.09 -5.19
N ARG A 121 -4.45 6.55 -6.16
CA ARG A 121 -4.79 7.97 -6.30
C ARG A 121 -5.55 8.49 -5.08
N PHE A 122 -6.63 7.80 -4.68
CA PHE A 122 -7.44 8.20 -3.53
C PHE A 122 -6.64 8.22 -2.22
N SER A 123 -5.81 7.20 -1.97
CA SER A 123 -4.99 7.15 -0.76
C SER A 123 -3.85 8.19 -0.77
N GLY A 124 -3.30 8.55 -1.94
CA GLY A 124 -2.30 9.61 -2.06
C GLY A 124 -2.87 10.99 -1.75
N GLU A 125 -4.02 11.33 -2.36
CA GLU A 125 -4.74 12.57 -2.05
C GLU A 125 -5.13 12.66 -0.57
N GLY A 126 -5.66 11.57 -0.02
CA GLY A 126 -5.99 11.47 1.40
C GLY A 126 -4.76 11.69 2.28
N ALA A 127 -3.69 10.94 2.04
CA ALA A 127 -2.45 11.07 2.81
C ALA A 127 -1.88 12.49 2.78
N GLN A 128 -1.93 13.17 1.63
CA GLN A 128 -1.47 14.55 1.50
C GLN A 128 -2.31 15.52 2.35
N GLN A 129 -3.64 15.36 2.36
CA GLN A 129 -4.53 16.20 3.17
C GLN A 129 -4.37 15.95 4.68
N PHE A 130 -3.99 14.73 5.07
CA PHE A 130 -3.76 14.37 6.47
C PHE A 130 -2.32 14.60 6.94
N ASP A 131 -1.42 15.04 6.05
CA ASP A 131 -0.05 15.31 6.43
C ASP A 131 0.05 16.44 7.47
N GLY A 132 0.89 16.25 8.49
CA GLY A 132 1.03 17.17 9.62
C GLY A 132 -0.14 17.21 10.61
N LEU A 133 -1.22 16.45 10.41
CA LEU A 133 -2.33 16.36 11.38
C LEU A 133 -2.10 15.30 12.46
N PRO A 134 -2.70 15.44 13.66
CA PRO A 134 -2.63 14.42 14.70
C PRO A 134 -3.20 13.08 14.21
N ARG A 135 -2.44 12.01 14.38
CA ARG A 135 -2.87 10.65 14.03
C ARG A 135 -3.57 9.99 15.21
N TRP A 136 -4.53 9.13 14.90
CA TRP A 136 -5.23 8.33 15.90
C TRP A 136 -4.30 7.18 16.28
N ASN A 137 -3.93 7.10 17.56
CA ASN A 137 -3.09 6.02 18.12
C ASN A 137 -3.92 4.82 18.52
#